data_AF-A0A2P5GT43-F1
#
_entry.id   AF-A0A2P5GT43-F1
#
_cell.length_a   1.000
_cell.length_b   1.000
_cell.length_c   1.000
_cell.angle_alpha   90.00
_cell.angle_beta   90.00
_cell.angle_gamma   90.00
#
_symmetry.space_group_name_H-M   'P 1'
#
loop_
_entity.id
_entity.type
_entity.pdbx_description
1 polymer ?
#
loop_
_entity_poly.entity_id
_entity_poly.type
_entity_poly.pdbx_seq_one_letter_code
_entity_poly.pdbx_strand_id
1 'polypeptide(L)'
;MKKGLLLLSLLTTAFSGLAQADDAAIQQALTKLGVQSTDIQPSPVAGMKTVLTNSGVLYVSDDGKHMIQGPLYDVSGAQPVNVTNQLLMKHLNALEKEMIIYKAPQEKYVITVFTDITCGYCHKLHEEMSDYNALGITVRYLAFPRAGLQSQPEQDMKAIWCAKDRNKAFDDAMNSKGVKPASCNIDIADHYALGIQFGVNGTPAIVLSDGNVVPGYQGPKEMKAFLDEHQKQTGGK
;
A
#
# COMPACT_ATOMS: atom_id res chain seq x y z
N MET A 1 74.40 -24.97 -3.34
CA MET A 1 73.95 -23.93 -4.30
C MET A 1 72.47 -23.65 -4.08
N LYS A 2 72.14 -22.38 -3.84
CA LYS A 2 70.86 -21.63 -3.98
C LYS A 2 69.54 -22.16 -3.37
N LYS A 3 69.01 -21.33 -2.45
CA LYS A 3 67.63 -21.24 -1.95
C LYS A 3 66.68 -20.55 -2.96
N GLY A 4 65.38 -20.80 -2.88
CA GLY A 4 64.28 -19.95 -3.41
C GLY A 4 62.93 -20.69 -3.33
N LEU A 5 61.98 -20.29 -2.45
CA LEU A 5 60.84 -19.37 -2.70
C LEU A 5 59.83 -19.95 -3.74
N LEU A 6 58.50 -20.01 -3.57
CA LEU A 6 57.54 -19.21 -2.79
C LEU A 6 56.19 -19.96 -2.77
N LEU A 7 55.49 -19.93 -1.64
CA LEU A 7 54.04 -20.18 -1.54
C LEU A 7 53.27 -18.95 -2.05
N LEU A 8 52.18 -19.14 -2.79
CA LEU A 8 51.17 -18.10 -3.03
C LEU A 8 49.79 -18.64 -2.64
N SER A 9 49.28 -18.10 -1.53
CA SER A 9 47.97 -18.35 -0.93
C SER A 9 46.88 -17.55 -1.65
N LEU A 10 45.81 -18.24 -2.09
CA LEU A 10 44.56 -17.61 -2.50
C LEU A 10 43.62 -17.54 -1.28
N LEU A 11 43.44 -16.35 -0.71
CA LEU A 11 42.34 -16.04 0.20
C LEU A 11 41.23 -15.37 -0.62
N THR A 12 40.18 -16.11 -0.94
CA THR A 12 38.89 -15.56 -1.40
C THR A 12 37.99 -15.39 -0.18
N THR A 13 37.96 -14.20 0.40
CA THR A 13 37.03 -13.83 1.47
C THR A 13 35.65 -13.52 0.88
N ALA A 14 34.64 -14.25 1.36
CA ALA A 14 33.24 -14.04 1.03
C ALA A 14 32.72 -12.72 1.64
N PHE A 15 32.35 -11.76 0.79
CA PHE A 15 31.60 -10.57 1.16
C PHE A 15 30.11 -10.90 1.20
N SER A 16 29.60 -11.34 2.36
CA SER A 16 28.15 -11.55 2.53
C SER A 16 27.61 -11.09 3.89
N GLY A 17 28.43 -10.41 4.71
CA GLY A 17 28.09 -10.10 6.11
C GLY A 17 27.58 -8.70 6.43
N LEU A 18 27.61 -7.74 5.49
CA LEU A 18 27.27 -6.34 5.80
C LEU A 18 25.75 -6.09 5.81
N ALA A 19 24.99 -6.65 4.87
CA ALA A 19 23.57 -6.31 4.72
C ALA A 19 22.67 -6.74 5.89
N GLN A 20 23.00 -7.84 6.59
CA GLN A 20 22.19 -8.34 7.71
C GLN A 20 22.50 -7.68 9.06
N ALA A 21 23.70 -7.14 9.25
CA ALA A 21 24.08 -6.51 10.52
C ALA A 21 23.35 -5.17 10.72
N ASP A 22 23.07 -4.46 9.63
CA ASP A 22 22.45 -3.13 9.64
C ASP A 22 20.94 -3.20 9.96
N ASP A 23 20.24 -4.22 9.45
CA ASP A 23 18.79 -4.37 9.67
C ASP A 23 18.46 -4.64 11.15
N ALA A 24 19.32 -5.39 11.86
CA ALA A 24 19.15 -5.66 13.29
C ALA A 24 19.32 -4.39 14.14
N ALA A 25 20.25 -3.50 13.77
CA ALA A 25 20.44 -2.22 14.44
C ALA A 25 19.22 -1.31 14.27
N ILE A 26 18.67 -1.25 13.04
CA ILE A 26 17.43 -0.53 12.73
C ILE A 26 16.26 -1.08 13.55
N GLN A 27 16.06 -2.41 13.54
CA GLN A 27 14.96 -3.04 14.28
C GLN A 27 15.07 -2.78 15.78
N GLN A 28 16.28 -2.85 16.35
CA GLN A 28 16.50 -2.56 17.77
C GLN A 28 16.23 -1.08 18.10
N ALA A 29 16.64 -0.15 17.23
CA ALA A 29 16.36 1.28 17.40
C ALA A 29 14.86 1.57 17.38
N LEU A 30 14.12 1.02 16.41
CA LEU A 30 12.68 1.20 16.28
C LEU A 30 11.91 0.57 17.45
N THR A 31 12.30 -0.62 17.89
CA THR A 31 11.67 -1.30 19.02
C THR A 31 11.78 -0.47 20.31
N LYS A 32 12.93 0.18 20.55
CA LYS A 32 13.11 1.08 21.71
C LYS A 32 12.16 2.29 21.69
N LEU A 33 11.72 2.69 20.50
CA LEU A 33 10.76 3.78 20.29
C LEU A 33 9.31 3.29 20.29
N GLY A 34 9.07 1.99 20.51
CA GLY A 34 7.73 1.39 20.42
C GLY A 34 7.21 1.26 18.99
N VAL A 35 8.06 1.42 17.98
CA VAL A 35 7.68 1.29 16.57
C VAL A 35 7.93 -0.15 16.12
N GLN A 36 6.87 -0.82 15.70
CA GLN A 36 6.98 -2.14 15.07
C GLN A 36 7.19 -1.98 13.56
N SER A 37 8.32 -2.49 13.06
CA SER A 37 8.58 -2.63 11.64
C SER A 37 7.98 -3.93 11.13
N THR A 38 7.33 -3.87 9.97
CA THR A 38 6.79 -5.05 9.27
C THR A 38 7.72 -5.56 8.19
N ASP A 39 8.50 -4.66 7.57
CA ASP A 39 9.46 -5.00 6.51
C ASP A 39 10.60 -3.96 6.47
N ILE A 40 11.82 -4.41 6.18
CA ILE A 40 12.99 -3.55 5.96
C ILE A 40 13.54 -3.86 4.57
N GLN A 41 13.64 -2.84 3.74
CA GLN A 41 13.97 -2.95 2.33
C GLN A 41 15.11 -1.97 1.96
N PRO A 42 15.89 -2.26 0.91
CA PRO A 42 16.84 -1.30 0.38
C PRO A 42 16.15 0.02 -0.03
N SER A 43 16.77 1.16 0.28
CA SER A 43 16.37 2.47 -0.25
C SER A 43 17.17 2.80 -1.51
N PRO A 44 16.62 3.58 -2.47
CA PRO A 44 17.42 4.16 -3.55
C PRO A 44 18.41 5.24 -3.06
N VAL A 45 18.29 5.72 -1.81
CA VAL A 45 19.25 6.63 -1.18
C VAL A 45 20.33 5.82 -0.46
N ALA A 46 21.58 5.98 -0.88
CA ALA A 46 22.72 5.30 -0.25
C ALA A 46 22.84 5.66 1.24
N GLY A 47 23.16 4.67 2.07
CA GLY A 47 23.27 4.85 3.52
C GLY A 47 21.93 4.79 4.26
N MET A 48 20.82 4.47 3.57
CA MET A 48 19.48 4.39 4.14
C MET A 48 18.76 3.11 3.75
N LYS A 49 17.82 2.68 4.60
CA LYS A 49 16.83 1.64 4.34
C LYS A 49 15.42 2.22 4.36
N THR A 50 14.54 1.63 3.55
CA THR A 50 13.10 1.85 3.60
C THR A 50 12.49 0.88 4.60
N VAL A 51 11.89 1.39 5.66
CA VAL A 51 11.27 0.60 6.73
C VAL A 51 9.77 0.82 6.70
N LEU A 52 9.02 -0.26 6.45
CA LEU A 52 7.57 -0.26 6.55
C LEU A 52 7.17 -0.49 8.00
N THR A 53 6.24 0.33 8.49
CA THR A 53 5.71 0.25 9.85
C THR A 53 4.18 0.35 9.80
N ASN A 54 3.53 0.06 10.92
CA ASN A 54 2.08 0.25 11.06
C ASN A 54 1.65 1.72 11.14
N SER A 55 2.61 2.65 11.21
CA SER A 55 2.38 4.10 11.30
C SER A 55 2.92 4.87 10.09
N GLY A 56 3.28 4.15 9.02
CA GLY A 56 3.77 4.73 7.77
C GLY A 56 5.14 4.19 7.36
N VAL A 57 5.71 4.79 6.32
CA VAL A 57 7.04 4.42 5.82
C VAL A 57 8.09 5.38 6.39
N LEU A 58 9.16 4.81 6.95
CA LEU A 58 10.31 5.54 7.45
C LEU A 58 11.53 5.25 6.57
N TYR A 59 12.39 6.25 6.42
CA TYR A 59 13.72 6.10 5.85
C TYR A 59 14.71 6.21 7.00
N VAL A 60 15.42 5.12 7.30
CA VAL A 60 16.31 5.03 8.45
C VAL A 60 17.75 4.86 7.96
N SER A 61 18.71 5.57 8.55
CA SER A 61 20.13 5.36 8.23
C SER A 61 20.55 3.92 8.56
N ASP A 62 21.53 3.38 7.85
CA ASP A 62 22.00 1.99 8.06
C ASP A 62 22.45 1.72 9.50
N ASP A 63 22.95 2.76 10.20
CA ASP A 63 23.35 2.67 11.61
C ASP A 63 22.20 2.83 12.63
N GLY A 64 20.95 3.00 12.15
CA GLY A 64 19.75 3.14 12.97
C GLY A 64 19.63 4.45 13.75
N LYS A 65 20.53 5.43 13.55
CA LYS A 65 20.58 6.64 14.38
C LYS A 65 19.71 7.79 13.89
N HIS A 66 19.43 7.85 12.59
CA HIS A 66 18.63 8.91 11.99
C HIS A 66 17.43 8.31 11.27
N MET A 67 16.30 8.98 11.37
CA MET A 67 15.09 8.59 10.64
C MET A 67 14.43 9.82 10.02
N ILE A 68 13.83 9.64 8.85
CA ILE A 68 13.04 10.64 8.14
C ILE A 68 11.72 9.97 7.75
N GLN A 69 10.61 10.67 7.96
CA GLN A 69 9.31 10.18 7.51
C GLN A 69 9.21 10.29 5.99
N GLY A 70 8.68 9.26 5.34
CA GLY A 70 8.38 9.30 3.91
C GLY A 70 7.20 10.22 3.55
N PRO A 71 6.83 10.29 2.26
CA PRO A 71 7.39 9.51 1.17
C PRO A 71 8.71 10.07 0.62
N LEU A 72 9.45 9.23 -0.11
CA LEU A 72 10.59 9.64 -0.92
C LEU A 72 10.15 9.83 -2.37
N TYR A 73 10.65 10.89 -2.99
CA TYR A 73 10.45 11.17 -4.41
C TYR A 73 11.77 11.08 -5.16
N ASP A 74 11.76 10.39 -6.29
CA ASP A 74 12.79 10.52 -7.32
C ASP A 74 12.41 11.70 -8.22
N VAL A 75 13.29 12.70 -8.29
CA VAL A 75 13.12 13.93 -9.07
C VAL A 75 14.13 14.05 -10.21
N SER A 76 14.79 12.94 -10.57
CA SER A 76 15.77 12.90 -11.67
C SER A 76 15.12 12.97 -13.06
N GLY A 77 13.83 12.60 -13.15
CA GLY A 77 13.06 12.61 -14.39
C GLY A 77 12.30 13.91 -14.65
N ALA A 78 11.50 13.91 -15.72
CA ALA A 78 10.67 15.06 -16.10
C ALA A 78 9.56 15.39 -15.08
N GLN A 79 9.15 14.40 -14.29
CA GLN A 79 8.13 14.53 -13.25
C GLN A 79 8.61 13.81 -11.98
N PRO A 80 8.29 14.32 -10.77
CA PRO A 80 8.55 13.63 -9.53
C PRO A 80 7.84 12.28 -9.48
N VAL A 81 8.55 11.23 -9.07
CA VAL A 81 8.02 9.88 -8.91
C VAL A 81 8.07 9.49 -7.45
N ASN A 82 6.92 9.16 -6.85
CA ASN A 82 6.87 8.67 -5.47
C ASN A 82 7.36 7.21 -5.40
N VAL A 83 8.65 7.04 -5.13
CA VAL A 83 9.28 5.70 -5.07
C VAL A 83 8.82 4.89 -3.86
N THR A 84 8.36 5.55 -2.78
CA THR A 84 7.71 4.87 -1.66
C THR A 84 6.47 4.13 -2.15
N ASN A 85 5.57 4.82 -2.86
CA ASN A 85 4.32 4.23 -3.28
C ASN A 85 4.51 3.14 -4.34
N GLN A 86 5.48 3.30 -5.24
CA GLN A 86 5.84 2.24 -6.18
C GLN A 86 6.27 0.96 -5.47
N LEU A 87 7.07 1.08 -4.40
CA LEU A 87 7.42 -0.07 -3.56
C LEU A 87 6.18 -0.67 -2.90
N LEU A 88 5.26 0.14 -2.39
CA LEU A 88 4.03 -0.32 -1.73
C LEU A 88 3.07 -1.05 -2.67
N MET A 89 3.14 -0.82 -3.99
CA MET A 89 2.32 -1.56 -4.96
C MET A 89 2.55 -3.07 -4.88
N LYS A 90 3.75 -3.54 -4.50
CA LYS A 90 4.02 -4.97 -4.28
C LYS A 90 3.17 -5.54 -3.13
N HIS A 91 2.99 -4.77 -2.05
CA HIS A 91 2.17 -5.14 -0.90
C HIS A 91 0.67 -5.03 -1.24
N LEU A 92 0.28 -4.01 -1.99
CA LEU A 92 -1.09 -3.86 -2.48
C LEU A 92 -1.51 -5.03 -3.36
N ASN A 93 -0.65 -5.47 -4.28
CA ASN A 93 -0.93 -6.60 -5.16
C ASN A 93 -0.96 -7.94 -4.39
N ALA A 94 -0.20 -8.06 -3.29
CA ALA A 94 -0.28 -9.25 -2.43
C ALA A 94 -1.68 -9.43 -1.79
N LEU A 95 -2.42 -8.34 -1.58
CA LEU A 95 -3.78 -8.34 -1.03
C LEU A 95 -4.88 -8.50 -2.10
N GLU A 96 -4.55 -8.74 -3.37
CA GLU A 96 -5.54 -8.81 -4.46
C GLU A 96 -6.66 -9.83 -4.19
N LYS A 97 -6.33 -10.96 -3.57
CA LYS A 97 -7.30 -12.03 -3.22
C LYS A 97 -8.29 -11.62 -2.12
N GLU A 98 -7.98 -10.56 -1.39
CA GLU A 98 -8.79 -10.03 -0.30
C GLU A 98 -9.68 -8.89 -0.76
N MET A 99 -9.40 -8.29 -1.92
CA MET A 99 -10.18 -7.16 -2.44
C MET A 99 -11.63 -7.55 -2.77
N ILE A 100 -12.54 -6.58 -2.60
CA ILE A 100 -13.91 -6.66 -3.15
C ILE A 100 -13.88 -5.95 -4.51
N ILE A 101 -14.11 -6.70 -5.59
CA ILE A 101 -13.88 -6.21 -6.95
C ILE A 101 -15.21 -6.00 -7.67
N TYR A 102 -15.44 -4.79 -8.15
CA TYR A 102 -16.53 -4.42 -9.05
C TYR A 102 -15.93 -4.15 -10.43
N LYS A 103 -15.93 -5.19 -11.26
CA LYS A 103 -15.24 -5.19 -12.56
C LYS A 103 -16.06 -4.48 -13.62
N ALA A 104 -15.43 -3.57 -14.35
CA ALA A 104 -16.02 -2.96 -15.54
C ALA A 104 -16.14 -3.99 -16.68
N PRO A 105 -17.26 -4.02 -17.43
CA PRO A 105 -17.42 -4.92 -18.57
C PRO A 105 -16.37 -4.70 -19.68
N GLN A 106 -15.99 -3.44 -19.91
CA GLN A 106 -14.95 -3.04 -20.86
C GLN A 106 -13.87 -2.28 -20.08
N GLU A 107 -13.03 -3.04 -19.35
CA GLU A 107 -12.02 -2.50 -18.45
C GLU A 107 -10.97 -1.67 -19.20
N LYS A 108 -10.86 -0.40 -18.80
CA LYS A 108 -9.87 0.58 -19.27
C LYS A 108 -8.92 0.98 -18.15
N TYR A 109 -9.46 1.10 -16.93
CA TYR A 109 -8.73 1.52 -15.74
C TYR A 109 -9.06 0.59 -14.58
N VAL A 110 -8.08 0.41 -13.70
CA VAL A 110 -8.25 -0.29 -12.42
C VAL A 110 -7.79 0.65 -11.33
N ILE A 111 -8.68 0.94 -10.38
CA ILE A 111 -8.37 1.72 -9.18
C ILE A 111 -8.58 0.87 -7.94
N THR A 112 -7.69 1.03 -6.95
CA THR A 112 -7.89 0.46 -5.61
C THR A 112 -8.37 1.55 -4.68
N VAL A 113 -9.46 1.32 -3.96
CA VAL A 113 -10.08 2.31 -3.09
C VAL A 113 -10.03 1.83 -1.65
N PHE A 114 -9.35 2.58 -0.80
CA PHE A 114 -9.49 2.44 0.65
C PHE A 114 -10.82 3.06 1.08
N THR A 115 -11.72 2.24 1.60
CA THR A 115 -13.12 2.60 1.87
C THR A 115 -13.51 2.34 3.32
N ASP A 116 -14.51 3.07 3.80
CA ASP A 116 -15.11 2.91 5.12
C ASP A 116 -16.63 2.90 4.96
N ILE A 117 -17.31 1.85 5.45
CA ILE A 117 -18.77 1.69 5.35
C ILE A 117 -19.56 2.71 6.17
N THR A 118 -18.88 3.55 6.97
CA THR A 118 -19.50 4.66 7.71
C THR A 118 -19.22 6.03 7.08
N CYS A 119 -18.53 6.07 5.93
CA CYS A 119 -18.17 7.31 5.26
C CYS A 119 -19.21 7.69 4.20
N GLY A 120 -19.84 8.86 4.36
CA GLY A 120 -20.84 9.36 3.41
C GLY A 120 -20.35 9.44 1.96
N TYR A 121 -19.09 9.82 1.72
CA TYR A 121 -18.53 9.83 0.36
C TYR A 121 -18.19 8.42 -0.16
N CYS A 122 -17.94 7.45 0.73
CA CYS A 122 -17.82 6.05 0.32
C CYS A 122 -19.18 5.49 -0.10
N HIS A 123 -20.26 5.82 0.62
CA HIS A 123 -21.63 5.49 0.18
C HIS A 123 -21.89 6.08 -1.21
N LYS A 124 -21.62 7.38 -1.40
CA LYS A 124 -21.80 8.05 -2.69
C LYS A 124 -21.01 7.37 -3.82
N LEU A 125 -19.73 7.06 -3.61
CA LEU A 125 -18.92 6.34 -4.60
C LEU A 125 -19.56 5.00 -4.97
N HIS A 126 -20.05 4.27 -3.97
CA HIS A 126 -20.62 2.94 -4.18
C HIS A 126 -22.00 2.97 -4.85
N GLU A 127 -22.84 3.96 -4.54
CA GLU A 127 -24.11 4.22 -5.24
C GLU A 127 -23.88 4.42 -6.75
N GLU A 128 -22.77 5.05 -7.12
CA GLU A 128 -22.40 5.34 -8.50
C GLU A 128 -21.54 4.22 -9.14
N MET A 129 -21.39 3.05 -8.50
CA MET A 129 -20.50 1.97 -8.97
C MET A 129 -20.78 1.56 -10.42
N SER A 130 -22.06 1.48 -10.78
CA SER A 130 -22.48 1.14 -12.15
C SER A 130 -22.01 2.16 -13.19
N ASP A 131 -21.95 3.45 -12.83
CA ASP A 131 -21.48 4.51 -13.71
C ASP A 131 -19.95 4.48 -13.87
N TYR A 132 -19.20 4.19 -12.81
CA TYR A 132 -17.75 3.94 -12.92
C TYR A 132 -17.48 2.75 -13.86
N ASN A 133 -18.19 1.63 -13.65
CA ASN A 133 -18.02 0.43 -14.46
C ASN A 133 -18.42 0.66 -15.93
N ALA A 134 -19.49 1.41 -16.20
CA ALA A 134 -19.90 1.78 -17.55
C ALA A 134 -18.85 2.65 -18.28
N LEU A 135 -18.07 3.44 -17.53
CA LEU A 135 -16.96 4.23 -18.07
C LEU A 135 -15.64 3.42 -18.21
N GLY A 136 -15.67 2.13 -17.92
CA GLY A 136 -14.52 1.24 -18.03
C GLY A 136 -13.60 1.26 -16.80
N ILE A 137 -14.08 1.74 -15.65
CA ILE A 137 -13.29 1.81 -14.41
C ILE A 137 -13.69 0.63 -13.51
N THR A 138 -12.75 -0.29 -13.31
CA THR A 138 -12.85 -1.35 -12.30
C THR A 138 -12.44 -0.79 -10.94
N VAL A 139 -13.28 -1.00 -9.93
CA VAL A 139 -13.03 -0.58 -8.55
C VAL A 139 -12.71 -1.79 -7.69
N ARG A 140 -11.59 -1.74 -6.97
CA ARG A 140 -11.17 -2.77 -6.01
C ARG A 140 -11.14 -2.17 -4.61
N TYR A 141 -11.97 -2.63 -3.69
CA TYR A 141 -11.95 -2.10 -2.32
C TYR A 141 -10.96 -2.82 -1.42
N LEU A 142 -10.32 -2.04 -0.55
CA LEU A 142 -9.69 -2.48 0.69
C LEU A 142 -10.33 -1.70 1.86
N ALA A 143 -10.43 -2.35 3.01
CA ALA A 143 -11.06 -1.76 4.18
C ALA A 143 -10.12 -0.75 4.88
N PHE A 144 -10.66 0.41 5.26
CA PHE A 144 -9.93 1.42 6.02
C PHE A 144 -10.87 2.05 7.08
N PRO A 145 -10.98 1.46 8.28
CA PRO A 145 -11.82 2.01 9.33
C PRO A 145 -11.21 3.31 9.87
N ARG A 146 -11.83 4.47 9.57
CA ARG A 146 -11.30 5.78 10.01
C ARG A 146 -11.31 5.93 11.53
N ALA A 147 -12.19 5.20 12.21
CA ALA A 147 -12.27 5.13 13.66
C ALA A 147 -11.17 4.24 14.29
N GLY A 148 -10.30 3.65 13.48
CA GLY A 148 -9.18 2.83 13.91
C GLY A 148 -9.53 1.34 14.04
N LEU A 149 -8.48 0.56 14.30
CA LEU A 149 -8.59 -0.86 14.63
C LEU A 149 -9.27 -1.00 16.01
N GLN A 150 -10.09 -2.03 16.20
CA GLN A 150 -10.99 -2.23 17.38
C GLN A 150 -12.30 -1.42 17.39
N SER A 151 -12.55 -0.61 16.36
CA SER A 151 -13.81 0.13 16.23
C SER A 151 -14.94 -0.76 15.70
N GLN A 152 -16.20 -0.36 15.92
CA GLN A 152 -17.35 -1.08 15.34
C GLN A 152 -17.28 -1.16 13.79
N PRO A 153 -16.90 -0.09 13.06
CA PRO A 153 -16.70 -0.17 11.61
C PRO A 153 -15.66 -1.22 11.17
N GLU A 154 -14.59 -1.42 11.95
CA GLU A 154 -13.61 -2.46 11.66
C GLU A 154 -14.23 -3.86 11.78
N GLN A 155 -14.96 -4.12 12.87
CA GLN A 155 -15.63 -5.41 13.10
C GLN A 155 -16.67 -5.72 12.02
N ASP A 156 -17.45 -4.71 11.62
CA ASP A 156 -18.46 -4.82 10.58
C ASP A 156 -17.81 -5.06 9.21
N MET A 157 -16.75 -4.33 8.87
CA MET A 157 -16.01 -4.57 7.62
C MET A 157 -15.31 -5.93 7.60
N LYS A 158 -14.76 -6.39 8.73
CA LYS A 158 -14.22 -7.76 8.86
C LYS A 158 -15.29 -8.80 8.52
N ALA A 159 -16.51 -8.64 9.02
CA ALA A 159 -17.61 -9.54 8.70
C ALA A 159 -17.99 -9.49 7.20
N ILE A 160 -18.01 -8.31 6.59
CA ILE A 160 -18.22 -8.16 5.13
C ILE A 160 -17.13 -8.89 4.32
N TRP A 161 -15.87 -8.68 4.67
CA TRP A 161 -14.73 -9.33 3.99
C TRP A 161 -14.68 -10.84 4.18
N CYS A 162 -15.25 -11.33 5.29
CA CYS A 162 -15.40 -12.76 5.56
C CYS A 162 -16.69 -13.37 5.03
N ALA A 163 -17.57 -12.57 4.40
CA ALA A 163 -18.79 -13.11 3.80
C ALA A 163 -18.46 -14.03 2.61
N LYS A 164 -19.33 -15.02 2.40
CA LYS A 164 -19.23 -15.93 1.23
C LYS A 164 -19.32 -15.17 -0.09
N ASP A 165 -20.16 -14.14 -0.13
CA ASP A 165 -20.30 -13.21 -1.24
C ASP A 165 -20.02 -11.80 -0.72
N ARG A 166 -18.76 -11.36 -0.88
CA ARG A 166 -18.29 -10.08 -0.36
C ARG A 166 -18.96 -8.90 -1.06
N ASN A 167 -19.19 -9.00 -2.37
CA ASN A 167 -19.87 -7.96 -3.13
C ASN A 167 -21.28 -7.74 -2.58
N LYS A 168 -22.08 -8.81 -2.47
CA LYS A 168 -23.43 -8.71 -1.90
C LYS A 168 -23.43 -8.18 -0.47
N ALA A 169 -22.51 -8.65 0.38
CA ALA A 169 -22.43 -8.19 1.76
C ALA A 169 -22.06 -6.70 1.86
N PHE A 170 -21.18 -6.23 0.98
CA PHE A 170 -20.81 -4.83 0.90
C PHE A 170 -21.96 -3.98 0.36
N ASP A 171 -22.63 -4.42 -0.72
CA ASP A 171 -23.83 -3.77 -1.26
C ASP A 171 -24.90 -3.61 -0.17
N ASP A 172 -25.19 -4.68 0.58
CA ASP A 172 -26.20 -4.67 1.64
C ASP A 172 -25.80 -3.69 2.78
N ALA A 173 -24.52 -3.66 3.17
CA ALA A 173 -24.02 -2.72 4.19
C ALA A 173 -24.13 -1.26 3.73
N MET A 174 -23.71 -0.95 2.50
CA MET A 174 -23.77 0.40 1.94
C MET A 174 -25.20 0.88 1.71
N ASN A 175 -26.15 -0.03 1.54
CA ASN A 175 -27.59 0.24 1.46
C ASN A 175 -28.30 0.19 2.83
N SER A 176 -27.56 0.26 3.94
CA SER A 176 -28.12 0.27 5.31
C SER A 176 -28.98 -0.95 5.68
N LYS A 177 -28.76 -2.10 5.04
CA LYS A 177 -29.45 -3.36 5.36
C LYS A 177 -28.78 -4.15 6.48
N GLY A 178 -27.71 -3.60 7.04
CA GLY A 178 -26.92 -4.18 8.14
C GLY A 178 -25.89 -5.21 7.67
N VAL A 179 -25.05 -5.63 8.62
CA VAL A 179 -23.96 -6.58 8.37
C VAL A 179 -24.27 -7.91 9.07
N LYS A 180 -24.13 -9.00 8.33
CA LYS A 180 -24.26 -10.35 8.89
C LYS A 180 -22.92 -10.77 9.51
N PRO A 181 -22.89 -11.28 10.74
CA PRO A 181 -21.66 -11.79 11.34
C PRO A 181 -21.02 -12.88 10.48
N ALA A 182 -19.72 -12.75 10.24
CA ALA A 182 -18.90 -13.77 9.58
C ALA A 182 -17.45 -13.64 10.08
N SER A 183 -16.70 -14.74 10.03
CA SER A 183 -15.30 -14.77 10.46
C SER A 183 -14.47 -15.65 9.53
N CYS A 184 -13.21 -15.26 9.35
CA CYS A 184 -12.21 -15.85 8.46
C CYS A 184 -10.83 -15.28 8.80
N ASN A 185 -9.80 -15.69 8.06
CA ASN A 185 -8.40 -15.34 8.36
C ASN A 185 -7.95 -13.96 7.84
N ILE A 186 -8.77 -13.23 7.07
CA ILE A 186 -8.42 -11.91 6.50
C ILE A 186 -8.20 -10.87 7.59
N ASP A 187 -7.02 -10.29 7.74
CA ASP A 187 -6.78 -9.28 8.77
C ASP A 187 -7.03 -7.86 8.22
N ILE A 188 -8.04 -7.15 8.76
CA ILE A 188 -8.31 -5.76 8.37
C ILE A 188 -7.18 -4.83 8.81
N ALA A 189 -6.37 -5.23 9.81
CA ALA A 189 -5.18 -4.50 10.19
C ALA A 189 -4.16 -4.39 9.05
N ASP A 190 -4.04 -5.41 8.19
CA ASP A 190 -3.12 -5.38 7.05
C ASP A 190 -3.58 -4.37 6.00
N HIS A 191 -4.89 -4.31 5.73
CA HIS A 191 -5.48 -3.31 4.84
C HIS A 191 -5.26 -1.89 5.39
N TYR A 192 -5.57 -1.69 6.67
CA TYR A 192 -5.44 -0.40 7.33
C TYR A 192 -3.99 0.09 7.37
N ALA A 193 -3.05 -0.77 7.77
CA ALA A 193 -1.63 -0.47 7.81
C ALA A 193 -1.09 -0.09 6.42
N LEU A 194 -1.50 -0.83 5.37
CA LEU A 194 -1.12 -0.49 4.00
C LEU A 194 -1.68 0.88 3.59
N GLY A 195 -2.93 1.19 3.93
CA GLY A 195 -3.52 2.52 3.71
C GLY A 195 -2.70 3.62 4.38
N ILE A 196 -2.32 3.43 5.65
CA ILE A 196 -1.46 4.38 6.37
C ILE A 196 -0.10 4.54 5.68
N GLN A 197 0.50 3.46 5.17
CA GLN A 197 1.76 3.51 4.42
C GLN A 197 1.65 4.30 3.12
N PHE A 198 0.52 4.20 2.41
CA PHE A 198 0.20 5.05 1.24
C PHE A 198 -0.11 6.51 1.61
N GLY A 199 -0.18 6.85 2.90
CA GLY A 199 -0.52 8.20 3.36
C GLY A 199 -2.01 8.49 3.41
N VAL A 200 -2.87 7.45 3.42
CA VAL A 200 -4.32 7.60 3.55
C VAL A 200 -4.65 8.17 4.93
N ASN A 201 -5.32 9.33 4.94
CA ASN A 201 -5.79 10.01 6.16
C ASN A 201 -7.30 10.28 6.13
N GLY A 202 -8.00 9.81 5.10
CA GLY A 202 -9.44 9.95 4.92
C GLY A 202 -9.94 9.00 3.84
N THR A 203 -11.25 8.73 3.83
CA THR A 203 -11.88 7.84 2.84
C THR A 203 -12.99 8.58 2.07
N PRO A 204 -13.24 8.22 0.79
CA PRO A 204 -12.47 7.26 0.01
C PRO A 204 -11.09 7.82 -0.35
N ALA A 205 -10.08 6.94 -0.43
CA ALA A 205 -8.77 7.27 -0.98
C ALA A 205 -8.45 6.31 -2.11
N ILE A 206 -8.05 6.85 -3.25
CA ILE A 206 -7.98 6.12 -4.51
C ILE A 206 -6.52 5.96 -4.91
N VAL A 207 -6.05 4.71 -4.95
CA VAL A 207 -4.71 4.35 -5.43
C VAL A 207 -4.80 3.92 -6.89
N LEU A 208 -4.02 4.60 -7.74
CA LEU A 208 -3.89 4.31 -9.15
C LEU A 208 -2.92 3.15 -9.39
N SER A 209 -2.90 2.63 -10.63
CA SER A 209 -2.05 1.50 -11.03
C SER A 209 -0.54 1.76 -10.89
N ASP A 210 -0.12 3.02 -10.85
CA ASP A 210 1.28 3.42 -10.68
C ASP A 210 1.64 3.80 -9.23
N GLY A 211 0.69 3.64 -8.30
CA GLY A 211 0.86 3.97 -6.89
C GLY A 211 0.52 5.41 -6.51
N ASN A 212 0.15 6.27 -7.46
CA ASN A 212 -0.32 7.61 -7.11
C ASN A 212 -1.62 7.53 -6.30
N VAL A 213 -1.75 8.41 -5.30
CA VAL A 213 -2.92 8.48 -4.43
C VAL A 213 -3.71 9.74 -4.74
N VAL A 214 -4.96 9.56 -5.11
CA VAL A 214 -5.95 10.62 -5.29
C VAL A 214 -6.82 10.65 -4.03
N PRO A 215 -6.65 11.66 -3.16
CA PRO A 215 -7.44 11.76 -1.94
C PRO A 215 -8.87 12.21 -2.23
N GLY A 216 -9.82 11.61 -1.55
CA GLY A 216 -11.22 12.00 -1.60
C GLY A 216 -12.00 11.37 -2.75
N TYR A 217 -13.27 11.77 -2.81
CA TYR A 217 -14.22 11.32 -3.82
C TYR A 217 -14.12 12.19 -5.07
N GLN A 218 -14.20 11.55 -6.24
CA GLN A 218 -14.45 12.19 -7.54
C GLN A 218 -15.54 11.39 -8.24
N GLY A 219 -16.55 12.06 -8.78
CA GLY A 219 -17.65 11.37 -9.47
C GLY A 219 -17.17 10.64 -10.74
N PRO A 220 -17.95 9.68 -11.28
CA PRO A 220 -17.54 8.81 -12.38
C PRO A 220 -16.92 9.56 -13.58
N LYS A 221 -17.55 10.64 -14.04
CA LYS A 221 -17.07 11.43 -15.18
C LYS A 221 -15.78 12.19 -14.89
N GLU A 222 -15.66 12.75 -13.67
CA GLU A 222 -14.47 13.47 -13.23
C GLU A 222 -13.29 12.51 -13.07
N MET A 223 -13.52 11.38 -12.39
CA MET A 223 -12.52 10.31 -12.25
C MET A 223 -12.08 9.79 -13.62
N LYS A 224 -13.01 9.57 -14.56
CA LYS A 224 -12.66 9.15 -15.92
C LYS A 224 -11.78 10.17 -16.64
N ALA A 225 -12.12 11.45 -16.56
CA ALA A 225 -11.33 12.52 -17.17
C ALA A 225 -9.94 12.64 -16.53
N PHE A 226 -9.87 12.51 -15.20
CA PHE A 226 -8.63 12.49 -14.46
C PHE A 226 -7.74 11.32 -14.89
N LEU A 227 -8.28 10.09 -14.96
CA LEU A 227 -7.55 8.90 -15.37
C LEU A 227 -7.04 8.99 -16.83
N ASP A 228 -7.85 9.55 -17.74
CA ASP A 228 -7.45 9.79 -19.13
C ASP A 228 -6.24 10.73 -19.22
N GLU A 229 -6.26 11.81 -18.46
CA GLU A 229 -5.18 12.80 -18.45
C GLU A 229 -3.93 12.24 -17.78
N HIS A 230 -4.09 11.58 -16.64
CA HIS A 230 -3.01 10.91 -15.92
C HIS A 230 -2.29 9.87 -16.78
N GLN A 231 -3.06 9.07 -17.54
CA GLN A 231 -2.49 8.07 -18.45
C GLN A 231 -1.68 8.72 -19.58
N LYS A 232 -2.09 9.87 -20.13
CA LYS A 232 -1.31 10.57 -21.16
C LYS A 232 0.03 11.08 -20.61
N GLN A 233 0.02 11.58 -19.38
CA GLN A 233 1.21 12.13 -18.73
C GLN A 233 2.22 11.03 -18.33
N THR A 234 1.71 9.86 -17.94
CA THR A 234 2.55 8.74 -17.46
C THR A 234 2.90 7.73 -18.55
N GLY A 235 2.05 7.54 -19.55
CA GLY A 235 2.23 6.62 -20.68
C GLY A 235 3.00 7.20 -21.87
N GLY A 236 3.36 8.49 -21.84
CA GLY A 236 4.15 9.16 -22.89
C GLY A 236 5.66 8.88 -22.84
N LYS A 237 6.08 7.71 -22.35
CA LYS A 237 7.47 7.23 -22.42
C LYS A 237 7.60 6.09 -23.42
#